data_AF-A0A5A8A0B6-F1
#
_entry.id   AF-A0A5A8A0B6-F1
#
_cell.length_a   1.000
_cell.length_b   1.000
_cell.length_c   1.000
_cell.angle_alpha   90.00
_cell.angle_beta   90.00
_cell.angle_gamma   90.00
#
_symmetry.space_group_name_H-M   'P 1'
#
loop_
_entity.id
_entity.type
_entity.pdbx_description
1 polymer ?
#
loop_
_entity_poly.entity_id
_entity_poly.type
_entity_poly.pdbx_seq_one_letter_code
_entity_poly.pdbx_strand_id
1 'polypeptide(L)' 'MPRKRRPRRLINRYAQSRLYDVETRTYVSVERLRELRGEGFDVVIREVETGRFVSDEVLPSGFDA' A
#
# COMPACT_ATOMS: atom_id res chain seq x y z
N MET A 1 19.20 12.82 -14.92
CA MET A 1 18.35 13.29 -13.81
C MET A 1 17.99 12.10 -12.94
N PRO A 2 18.43 12.00 -11.67
CA PRO A 2 17.95 10.95 -10.79
C PRO A 2 16.45 11.19 -10.55
N ARG A 3 15.60 10.24 -10.95
CA ARG A 3 14.16 10.28 -10.60
C ARG A 3 14.10 10.33 -9.07
N LYS A 4 13.62 11.44 -8.49
CA LYS A 4 13.37 11.54 -7.04
C LYS A 4 12.53 10.33 -6.64
N ARG A 5 13.10 9.39 -5.89
CA ARG A 5 12.38 8.22 -5.41
C ARG A 5 11.24 8.72 -4.53
N ARG A 6 10.01 8.33 -4.88
CA ARG A 6 8.85 8.57 -4.01
C ARG A 6 9.11 7.90 -2.65
N PRO A 7 8.72 8.54 -1.53
CA PRO A 7 8.80 7.88 -0.23
C PRO A 7 7.95 6.62 -0.26
N ARG A 8 8.51 5.50 0.20
CA ARG A 8 7.84 4.20 0.19
C ARG A 8 7.05 4.00 1.48
N ARG A 9 5.90 3.35 1.35
CA ARG A 9 5.02 2.99 2.48
C ARG A 9 4.70 1.50 2.43
N LEU A 10 5.10 0.74 3.46
CA LEU A 10 4.89 -0.70 3.49
C LEU A 10 3.62 -1.06 4.26
N ILE A 11 2.71 -1.73 3.57
CA ILE A 11 1.47 -2.23 4.14
C ILE A 11 1.53 -3.76 4.17
N ASN A 12 1.32 -4.34 5.35
CA ASN A 12 1.15 -5.78 5.50
C ASN A 12 -0.33 -6.13 5.31
N ARG A 13 -0.63 -7.07 4.41
CA ARG A 13 -1.95 -7.69 4.27
C ARG A 13 -1.97 -9.00 5.04
N TYR A 14 -2.96 -9.12 5.93
CA TYR A 14 -3.26 -10.36 6.66
C TYR A 14 -4.54 -11.00 6.11
N ALA A 15 -4.87 -12.19 6.63
CA ALA A 15 -6.16 -12.85 6.42
C ALA A 15 -7.35 -11.89 6.58
N GLN A 16 -8.42 -12.19 5.84
CA GLN A 16 -9.64 -11.39 5.77
C GLN A 16 -9.40 -9.95 5.27
N SER A 17 -8.37 -9.77 4.42
CA SER A 17 -8.01 -8.48 3.80
C SER A 17 -7.70 -7.35 4.79
N ARG A 18 -7.24 -7.68 6.00
CA ARG A 18 -6.81 -6.66 6.98
C ARG A 18 -5.49 -6.04 6.54
N LEU A 19 -5.45 -4.72 6.42
CA LEU A 19 -4.29 -3.95 5.97
C LEU A 19 -3.68 -3.23 7.16
N TYR A 20 -2.37 -3.43 7.36
CA TYR A 20 -1.63 -2.88 8.49
C TYR A 20 -0.46 -2.04 7.98
N ASP A 21 -0.48 -0.76 8.34
CA ASP A 21 0.61 0.16 8.06
C ASP A 21 1.74 -0.08 9.07
N VAL A 22 2.91 -0.49 8.56
CA VAL A 22 4.04 -0.88 9.40
C VAL A 22 4.66 0.33 10.09
N GLU A 23 4.64 1.48 9.44
CA GLU A 23 5.27 2.70 9.91
C GLU A 23 4.42 3.41 10.97
N THR A 24 3.09 3.48 10.83
CA THR A 24 2.19 4.02 11.87
C THR A 24 1.71 2.98 12.86
N ARG A 25 2.00 1.69 12.62
CA ARG A 25 1.60 0.57 13.48
C ARG A 25 0.10 0.49 13.72
N THR A 26 -0.68 0.72 12.67
CA THR A 26 -2.15 0.75 12.75
C THR A 26 -2.78 0.02 11.58
N TYR A 27 -4.00 -0.48 11.80
CA TYR A 27 -4.83 -0.98 10.71
C TYR A 27 -5.41 0.19 9.92
N VAL A 28 -5.42 0.04 8.60
CA VAL A 28 -5.87 1.07 7.65
C VAL A 28 -6.87 0.48 6.68
N SER A 29 -7.70 1.33 6.09
CA SER A 29 -8.61 0.93 5.01
C SER A 29 -7.96 1.11 3.64
N VAL A 30 -8.61 0.59 2.60
CA VAL A 30 -8.17 0.79 1.21
C VAL A 30 -8.21 2.27 0.83
N GLU A 31 -9.21 3.02 1.31
CA GLU A 31 -9.35 4.47 1.09
C GLU A 31 -8.12 5.21 1.62
N ARG A 32 -7.66 4.87 2.83
CA ARG A 32 -6.43 5.48 3.38
C ARG A 32 -5.20 5.19 2.53
N LEU A 33 -5.13 4.01 1.89
CA LEU A 33 -4.03 3.71 0.97
C LEU A 33 -4.10 4.51 -0.33
N ARG A 34 -5.31 4.82 -0.83
CA ARG A 34 -5.50 5.72 -1.98
C ARG A 34 -5.07 7.14 -1.65
N GLU A 35 -5.43 7.63 -0.46
CA GLU A 35 -4.97 8.92 0.05
C GLU A 35 -3.44 8.98 0.10
N LEU A 36 -2.77 7.94 0.63
CA LEU A 36 -1.30 7.85 0.64
C LEU A 36 -0.70 7.89 -0.78
N ARG A 37 -1.29 7.20 -1.76
CA ARG A 37 -0.85 7.33 -3.17
C ARG A 37 -1.04 8.75 -3.70
N GLY A 38 -2.16 9.40 -3.37
CA GLY A 38 -2.45 10.79 -3.71
C GLY A 38 -1.49 11.79 -3.06
N GLU A 39 -1.06 11.53 -1.82
CA GLU A 39 -0.01 12.26 -1.10
C GLU A 39 1.39 12.06 -1.72
N GLY A 40 1.53 11.16 -2.69
CA GLY A 40 2.76 10.93 -3.44
C GLY A 40 3.61 9.77 -2.93
N PHE A 41 3.09 8.95 -2.01
CA PHE A 41 3.78 7.75 -1.55
C PHE A 41 3.75 6.62 -2.59
N ASP A 42 4.83 5.85 -2.63
CA ASP A 42 4.90 4.55 -3.29
C ASP A 42 4.39 3.49 -2.31
N VAL A 43 3.08 3.20 -2.38
CA VAL A 43 2.41 2.24 -1.50
C VAL A 43 2.71 0.81 -1.97
N VAL A 44 3.38 0.05 -1.11
CA VAL A 44 3.78 -1.33 -1.36
C VAL A 44 3.03 -2.25 -0.40
N ILE A 45 2.26 -3.20 -0.93
CA ILE A 45 1.44 -4.10 -0.12
C ILE A 45 2.05 -5.50 -0.19
N ARG A 46 2.37 -6.07 0.96
CA ARG A 46 2.93 -7.41 1.12
C ARG A 46 1.97 -8.30 1.90
N GLU A 47 1.57 -9.41 1.32
CA GLU A 47 0.84 -10.45 2.05
C GLU A 47 1.77 -11.15 3.04
N VAL A 48 1.37 -11.19 4.31
CA VAL A 48 2.24 -11.70 5.39
C VAL A 48 2.41 -13.21 5.32
N GLU A 49 1.36 -13.94 4.94
CA GLU A 49 1.36 -15.40 4.89
C GLU A 49 2.27 -15.95 3.79
N THR A 50 2.29 -15.30 2.62
CA THR A 50 3.00 -15.78 1.43
C THR A 50 4.26 -14.97 1.13
N GLY A 51 4.42 -13.79 1.73
CA GLY A 51 5.47 -12.83 1.40
C GLY A 51 5.29 -12.14 0.05
N ARG A 52 4.20 -12.41 -0.69
CA ARG A 52 3.96 -11.87 -2.03
C ARG A 52 3.61 -10.40 -1.98
N PHE A 53 4.07 -9.66 -2.98
CA PHE A 53 3.64 -8.29 -3.20
C PHE A 53 2.35 -8.27 -4.03
N VAL A 54 1.31 -7.69 -3.46
CA VAL A 54 -0.07 -7.67 -3.98
C VAL A 54 -0.60 -6.25 -4.16
N SER A 55 0.32 -5.28 -4.35
CA SER A 55 -0.02 -3.86 -4.49
C SER A 55 -1.04 -3.62 -5.61
N ASP A 56 -0.84 -4.23 -6.78
CA ASP A 56 -1.70 -4.01 -7.95
C ASP A 56 -3.06 -4.73 -7.83
N GLU A 57 -3.13 -5.77 -7.00
CA GLU A 57 -4.39 -6.50 -6.71
C GLU A 57 -5.27 -5.70 -5.75
N VAL A 58 -4.68 -5.05 -4.75
CA VAL A 58 -5.40 -4.27 -3.73
C VAL A 58 -5.63 -2.81 -4.16
N LEU A 59 -4.69 -2.24 -4.93
CA LEU A 59 -4.72 -0.87 -5.43
C LEU A 59 -4.45 -0.84 -6.94
N PRO A 60 -5.38 -1.33 -7.77
CA PRO A 60 -5.23 -1.32 -9.21
C PRO A 60 -4.97 0.11 -9.72
N SER A 61 -3.91 0.27 -10.52
CA SER A 61 -3.58 1.52 -11.19
C SER A 61 -4.62 1.80 -12.28
N GLY A 62 -5.66 2.57 -11.97
CA GLY A 62 -6.66 3.01 -12.95
C GLY A 62 -8.11 3.08 -12.47
N PHE A 63 -8.40 2.80 -11.20
CA PHE A 63 -9.77 2.81 -10.65
C PHE A 63 -10.06 4.03 -9.75
N ASP A 64 -9.59 5.20 -10.17
CA ASP A 64 -10.06 6.49 -9.69
C ASP A 64 -10.56 7.26 -10.92
N ALA A 65 -11.81 6.99 -11.32
CA ALA A 65 -12.59 7.75 -12.28
C ALA A 65 -13.98 7.96 -11.69
#